data_AF-A0A2S6HHJ4-F1
#
_entry.id   AF-A0A2S6HHJ4-F1
#
_cell.length_a   1.000
_cell.length_b   1.000
_cell.length_c   1.000
_cell.angle_alpha   90.00
_cell.angle_beta   90.00
_cell.angle_gamma   90.00
#
_symmetry.space_group_name_H-M   'P 1'
#
loop_
_entity.id
_entity.type
_entity.pdbx_description
1 polymer ?
#
loop_
_entity_poly.entity_id
_entity_poly.type
_entity_poly.pdbx_seq_one_letter_code
_entity_poly.pdbx_strand_id
1 'polypeptide(L)'
;MRSFKRVLGTSLMKEGTYISGRKTNFENIIGHFIEDIKRKAELSADSEINNVVAGRPVHFVDGNDKADKEAEAQLDAIFAAAGFKNIRFQYEPIAAAFAHELTMGDTERLAVVMDIGGGTSDFTVMRLSERYIKKHDRQEDILSNAGIRMGGNDFDRALSMKCFMPLLGLGSLWGCKGLGFPITPFFDLSELSKIQSMYTQKYKRDLRQLIGQSNDKVLTNRLLSIVEEEQGHTLMSIVEEAKIRLSACEQTTADLSFIEADLQVRLDRAKFEDSLHGCIESIQKTINACIVMAGIKTDEVALVILTGGGTAIPLIQQITRRTFPHAEISDGNRLSSVGFGLACDARRYYLGAN
;
A
#
# COMPACT_ATOMS: atom_id res chain seq x y z
N MET A 1 3.62 -12.04 1.07
CA MET A 1 3.90 -11.16 2.22
C MET A 1 3.87 -9.72 1.74
N ARG A 2 3.06 -8.84 2.35
CA ARG A 2 2.95 -7.41 2.02
C ARG A 2 3.54 -6.57 3.18
N SER A 3 4.03 -5.37 2.88
CA SER A 3 4.42 -4.32 3.85
C SER A 3 5.74 -4.48 4.65
N PHE A 4 6.83 -5.00 4.04
CA PHE A 4 8.16 -5.04 4.68
C PHE A 4 8.68 -3.67 5.15
N LYS A 5 8.30 -2.58 4.47
CA LYS A 5 8.64 -1.19 4.87
C LYS A 5 8.26 -0.87 6.32
N ARG A 6 7.18 -1.48 6.84
CA ARG A 6 6.71 -1.26 8.22
C ARG A 6 7.58 -1.89 9.29
N VAL A 7 8.47 -2.81 8.91
CA VAL A 7 9.32 -3.53 9.85
C VAL A 7 10.65 -2.80 10.03
N LEU A 8 11.17 -2.15 8.98
CA LEU A 8 12.42 -1.39 8.99
C LEU A 8 12.48 -0.37 10.14
N GLY A 9 13.59 -0.32 10.87
CA GLY A 9 13.78 0.60 12.01
C GLY A 9 13.04 0.22 13.31
N THR A 10 12.30 -0.90 13.34
CA THR A 10 11.60 -1.39 14.54
C THR A 10 12.32 -2.59 15.18
N SER A 11 11.99 -2.91 16.44
CA SER A 11 12.53 -4.10 17.13
C SER A 11 12.18 -5.41 16.42
N LEU A 12 11.08 -5.44 15.64
CA LEU A 12 10.64 -6.60 14.87
C LEU A 12 11.66 -7.05 13.82
N MET A 13 12.51 -6.16 13.29
CA MET A 13 13.58 -6.56 12.36
C MET A 13 14.49 -7.64 12.96
N LYS A 14 14.80 -7.50 14.25
CA LYS A 14 15.70 -8.38 15.00
C LYS A 14 14.98 -9.61 15.56
N GLU A 15 13.68 -9.51 15.82
CA GLU A 15 12.89 -10.62 16.35
C GLU A 15 12.62 -11.70 15.29
N GLY A 16 12.54 -11.33 14.02
CA GLY A 16 12.33 -12.25 12.89
C GLY A 16 10.94 -12.86 12.84
N THR A 17 10.74 -13.78 11.89
CA THR A 17 9.48 -14.51 11.70
C THR A 17 9.76 -15.99 11.45
N TYR A 18 8.75 -16.85 11.59
CA TYR A 18 8.88 -18.28 11.29
C TYR A 18 8.42 -18.57 9.87
N ILE A 19 9.34 -19.08 9.03
CA ILE A 19 9.05 -19.55 7.67
C ILE A 19 9.38 -21.04 7.63
N SER A 20 8.39 -21.87 7.28
CA SER A 20 8.54 -23.34 7.24
C SER A 20 9.13 -23.95 8.52
N GLY A 21 8.74 -23.40 9.68
CA GLY A 21 9.20 -23.86 11.00
C GLY A 21 10.60 -23.37 11.41
N ARG A 22 11.29 -22.57 10.57
CA ARG A 22 12.59 -21.98 10.90
C ARG A 22 12.43 -20.50 11.22
N LYS A 23 13.08 -20.05 12.29
CA LYS A 23 13.17 -18.63 12.62
C LYS A 23 14.09 -17.95 11.61
N THR A 24 13.60 -16.92 10.94
CA THR A 24 14.33 -16.17 9.92
C THR A 24 14.17 -14.68 10.21
N ASN A 25 15.28 -13.95 10.26
CA ASN A 25 15.26 -12.50 10.46
C ASN A 25 14.74 -11.79 9.21
N PHE A 26 14.06 -10.66 9.39
CA PHE A 26 13.53 -9.89 8.27
C PHE A 26 14.64 -9.34 7.36
N GLU A 27 15.80 -9.03 7.91
CA GLU A 27 17.00 -8.65 7.14
C GLU A 27 17.35 -9.69 6.07
N ASN A 28 17.37 -10.98 6.43
CA ASN A 28 17.67 -12.06 5.48
C ASN A 28 16.59 -12.22 4.42
N ILE A 29 15.31 -12.04 4.80
CA ILE A 29 14.19 -12.12 3.85
C ILE A 29 14.29 -11.00 2.81
N ILE A 30 14.57 -9.77 3.27
CA ILE A 30 14.76 -8.62 2.38
C ILE A 30 16.01 -8.82 1.53
N GLY A 31 17.12 -9.28 2.12
CA GLY A 31 18.36 -9.58 1.40
C GLY A 31 18.15 -10.56 0.25
N HIS A 32 17.51 -11.70 0.50
CA HIS A 32 17.19 -12.67 -0.55
C HIS A 32 16.29 -12.08 -1.64
N PHE A 33 15.34 -11.21 -1.28
CA PHE A 33 14.51 -10.54 -2.27
C PHE A 33 15.33 -9.58 -3.16
N ILE A 34 16.26 -8.82 -2.58
CA ILE A 34 17.15 -7.92 -3.31
C ILE A 34 18.14 -8.69 -4.19
N GLU A 35 18.72 -9.79 -3.69
CA GLU A 35 19.55 -10.72 -4.47
C GLU A 35 18.81 -11.25 -5.70
N ASP A 36 17.54 -11.63 -5.51
CA ASP A 36 16.71 -12.14 -6.61
C ASP A 36 16.41 -11.08 -7.67
N ILE A 37 16.20 -9.82 -7.24
CA ILE A 37 16.03 -8.68 -8.15
C ILE A 37 17.33 -8.41 -8.91
N LYS A 38 18.47 -8.31 -8.20
CA LYS A 38 19.78 -8.06 -8.82
C LYS A 38 20.08 -9.13 -9.87
N ARG A 39 19.93 -10.40 -9.52
CA ARG A 39 20.15 -11.53 -10.44
C ARG A 39 19.30 -11.42 -11.70
N LYS A 40 18.00 -11.10 -11.57
CA LYS A 40 17.12 -10.91 -12.73
C LYS A 40 17.53 -9.72 -13.59
N ALA A 41 17.96 -8.62 -12.96
CA ALA A 41 18.43 -7.44 -13.67
C ALA A 41 19.74 -7.71 -14.43
N GLU A 42 20.71 -8.38 -13.80
CA GLU A 42 21.99 -8.78 -14.42
C GLU A 42 21.77 -9.73 -15.60
N LEU A 43 20.88 -10.72 -15.45
CA LEU A 43 20.49 -11.60 -16.55
C LEU A 43 19.85 -10.84 -17.72
N SER A 44 19.07 -9.80 -17.44
CA SER A 44 18.46 -8.96 -18.49
C SER A 44 19.45 -8.00 -19.14
N ALA A 45 20.47 -7.55 -18.41
CA ALA A 45 21.46 -6.59 -18.89
C ALA A 45 22.71 -7.26 -19.48
N ASP A 46 22.84 -8.58 -19.32
CA ASP A 46 24.03 -9.37 -19.67
C ASP A 46 25.34 -8.78 -19.12
N SER A 47 25.27 -8.23 -17.91
CA SER A 47 26.40 -7.56 -17.27
C SER A 47 26.23 -7.51 -15.74
N GLU A 48 27.35 -7.42 -15.01
CA GLU A 48 27.35 -7.25 -13.56
C GLU A 48 26.86 -5.84 -13.19
N ILE A 49 25.91 -5.76 -12.26
CA ILE A 49 25.36 -4.49 -11.78
C ILE A 49 25.97 -4.17 -10.42
N ASN A 50 26.87 -3.18 -10.42
CA ASN A 50 27.61 -2.76 -9.23
C ASN A 50 27.01 -1.53 -8.53
N ASN A 51 26.15 -0.76 -9.21
CA ASN A 51 25.63 0.52 -8.74
C ASN A 51 24.12 0.45 -8.57
N VAL A 52 23.59 1.01 -7.48
CA VAL A 52 22.14 1.06 -7.22
C VAL A 52 21.73 2.39 -6.60
N VAL A 53 20.60 2.91 -7.06
CA VAL A 53 19.85 3.96 -6.36
C VAL A 53 18.61 3.31 -5.73
N ALA A 54 18.58 3.26 -4.41
CA ALA A 54 17.49 2.69 -3.63
C ALA A 54 16.52 3.79 -3.19
N GLY A 55 15.22 3.52 -3.29
CA GLY A 55 14.18 4.41 -2.77
C GLY A 55 14.09 4.34 -1.25
N ARG A 56 13.90 5.50 -0.60
CA ARG A 56 13.53 5.60 0.82
C ARG A 56 12.31 6.49 1.04
N PRO A 57 11.45 6.20 2.04
CA PRO A 57 10.44 7.15 2.47
C PRO A 57 11.09 8.44 3.01
N VAL A 58 10.30 9.50 3.19
CA VAL A 58 10.78 10.73 3.86
C VAL A 58 11.19 10.41 5.29
N HIS A 59 10.39 9.61 5.99
CA HIS A 59 10.71 9.03 7.29
C HIS A 59 10.40 7.52 7.29
N PHE A 60 11.35 6.69 7.70
CA PHE A 60 11.14 5.28 8.06
C PHE A 60 10.38 5.17 9.38
N VAL A 61 10.72 6.03 10.35
CA VAL A 61 10.09 6.10 11.67
C VAL A 61 9.77 7.56 12.01
N ASP A 62 8.49 7.89 12.07
CA ASP A 62 8.02 9.25 12.36
C ASP A 62 8.52 9.75 13.72
N GLY A 63 9.06 10.97 13.76
CA GLY A 63 9.47 11.65 14.99
C GLY A 63 10.70 11.04 15.69
N ASN A 64 11.47 10.17 15.03
CA ASN A 64 12.67 9.56 15.59
C ASN A 64 13.82 9.48 14.57
N ASP A 65 14.58 10.56 14.45
CA ASP A 65 15.73 10.68 13.53
C ASP A 65 16.80 9.60 13.73
N LYS A 66 16.97 9.13 14.98
CA LYS A 66 17.96 8.08 15.26
C LYS A 66 17.50 6.75 14.66
N ALA A 67 16.24 6.37 14.89
CA ALA A 67 15.67 5.15 14.31
C ALA A 67 15.59 5.24 12.77
N ASP A 68 15.36 6.44 12.22
CA ASP A 68 15.39 6.69 10.78
C ASP A 68 16.76 6.39 10.16
N LYS A 69 17.83 6.95 10.75
CA LYS A 69 19.22 6.69 10.33
C LYS A 69 19.61 5.22 10.50
N GLU A 70 19.17 4.59 11.58
CA GLU A 70 19.39 3.16 11.81
C GLU A 70 18.69 2.30 10.74
N ALA A 71 17.47 2.67 10.31
CA ALA A 71 16.75 1.98 9.25
C ALA A 71 17.44 2.11 7.89
N GLU A 72 17.94 3.30 7.55
CA GLU A 72 18.71 3.50 6.32
C GLU A 72 20.02 2.70 6.33
N ALA A 73 20.77 2.74 7.45
CA ALA A 73 22.00 1.96 7.60
C ALA A 73 21.77 0.44 7.51
N GLN A 74 20.64 -0.05 8.02
CA GLN A 74 20.24 -1.45 7.85
C GLN A 74 19.99 -1.80 6.38
N LEU A 75 19.28 -0.94 5.65
CA LEU A 75 19.08 -1.15 4.21
C LEU A 75 20.40 -1.12 3.44
N ASP A 76 21.29 -0.17 3.75
CA ASP A 76 22.62 -0.07 3.13
C ASP A 76 23.39 -1.39 3.29
N ALA A 77 23.44 -1.94 4.51
CA ALA A 77 24.06 -3.22 4.79
C ALA A 77 23.43 -4.38 4.00
N ILE A 78 22.10 -4.38 3.82
CA ILE A 78 21.39 -5.39 3.03
C ILE A 78 21.76 -5.29 1.54
N PHE A 79 21.79 -4.09 0.97
CA PHE A 79 22.21 -3.88 -0.42
C PHE A 79 23.69 -4.25 -0.63
N ALA A 80 24.55 -3.92 0.32
CA ALA A 80 25.96 -4.29 0.28
C ALA A 80 26.14 -5.81 0.34
N ALA A 81 25.39 -6.50 1.20
CA ALA A 81 25.39 -7.97 1.29
C ALA A 81 24.90 -8.64 0.00
N ALA A 82 23.95 -8.04 -0.72
CA ALA A 82 23.52 -8.48 -2.05
C ALA A 82 24.57 -8.21 -3.16
N GLY A 83 25.69 -7.56 -2.82
CA GLY A 83 26.84 -7.35 -3.69
C GLY A 83 26.81 -6.07 -4.52
N PHE A 84 26.05 -5.05 -4.13
CA PHE A 84 26.19 -3.71 -4.71
C PHE A 84 27.42 -3.01 -4.10
N LYS A 85 28.24 -2.36 -4.95
CA LYS A 85 29.46 -1.66 -4.54
C LYS A 85 29.21 -0.19 -4.22
N ASN A 86 28.33 0.44 -4.99
CA ASN A 86 27.94 1.83 -4.80
C ASN A 86 26.43 1.91 -4.57
N ILE A 87 26.04 2.35 -3.39
CA ILE A 87 24.65 2.45 -2.96
C ILE A 87 24.35 3.92 -2.70
N ARG A 88 23.25 4.40 -3.26
CA ARG A 88 22.73 5.74 -3.01
C ARG A 88 21.26 5.64 -2.63
N PHE A 89 20.84 6.40 -1.63
CA PHE A 89 19.43 6.54 -1.29
C PHE A 89 18.84 7.79 -1.91
N GLN A 90 17.60 7.68 -2.36
CA GLN A 90 16.83 8.80 -2.88
C GLN A 90 15.41 8.75 -2.31
N TYR A 91 14.89 9.91 -1.92
CA TYR A 91 13.52 10.01 -1.44
C TYR A 91 12.52 9.58 -2.53
N GLU A 92 11.64 8.65 -2.18
CA GLU A 92 10.56 8.17 -3.03
C GLU A 92 9.69 9.28 -3.64
N PRO A 93 9.25 10.33 -2.90
CA PRO A 93 8.49 11.41 -3.50
C PRO A 93 9.30 12.20 -4.54
N ILE A 94 10.60 12.41 -4.31
CA ILE A 94 11.46 13.06 -5.30
C ILE A 94 11.63 12.17 -6.53
N ALA A 95 11.83 10.86 -6.34
CA ALA A 95 11.91 9.92 -7.45
C ALA A 95 10.61 9.91 -8.27
N ALA A 96 9.43 9.88 -7.62
CA ALA A 96 8.14 9.97 -8.30
C ALA A 96 7.98 11.25 -9.13
N ALA A 97 8.57 12.36 -8.68
CA ALA A 97 8.54 13.64 -9.39
C ALA A 97 9.59 13.78 -10.50
N PHE A 98 10.63 12.95 -10.50
CA PHE A 98 11.79 13.10 -11.39
C PHE A 98 11.42 13.14 -12.87
N ALA A 99 10.49 12.28 -13.31
CA ALA A 99 10.05 12.25 -14.70
C ALA A 99 9.36 13.56 -15.13
N HIS A 100 8.68 14.23 -14.21
CA HIS A 100 8.03 15.51 -14.47
C HIS A 100 9.04 16.65 -14.52
N GLU A 101 9.99 16.67 -13.59
CA GLU A 101 11.01 17.73 -13.54
C GLU A 101 11.79 17.86 -14.84
N LEU A 102 12.10 16.75 -15.52
CA LEU A 102 12.78 16.75 -16.82
C LEU A 102 12.03 17.46 -17.94
N THR A 103 10.71 17.65 -17.79
CA THR A 103 9.84 18.25 -18.82
C THR A 103 9.39 19.67 -18.47
N MET A 104 9.69 20.15 -17.25
CA MET A 104 9.13 21.38 -16.69
C MET A 104 9.97 22.64 -16.95
N GLY A 105 11.23 22.48 -17.37
CA GLY A 105 12.19 23.58 -17.52
C GLY A 105 12.59 24.22 -16.18
N ASP A 106 13.20 25.41 -16.24
CA ASP A 106 13.74 26.11 -15.07
C ASP A 106 12.69 26.73 -14.13
N THR A 107 11.40 26.68 -14.47
CA THR A 107 10.35 27.30 -13.65
C THR A 107 10.09 26.48 -12.40
N GLU A 108 10.18 27.12 -11.22
CA GLU A 108 9.81 26.48 -9.97
C GLU A 108 8.30 26.29 -9.87
N ARG A 109 7.87 25.08 -9.51
CA ARG A 109 6.47 24.73 -9.25
C ARG A 109 6.32 24.05 -7.90
N LEU A 110 5.26 24.39 -7.19
CA LEU A 110 4.83 23.64 -6.01
C LEU A 110 4.10 22.38 -6.45
N ALA A 111 4.56 21.24 -5.94
CA ALA A 111 3.97 19.95 -6.25
C ALA A 111 3.59 19.19 -4.98
N VAL A 112 2.53 18.39 -5.09
CA VAL A 112 2.12 17.43 -4.06
C VAL A 112 2.26 16.03 -4.63
N VAL A 113 3.07 15.19 -3.99
CA VAL A 113 3.11 13.75 -4.27
C VAL A 113 2.14 13.07 -3.33
N MET A 114 1.18 12.32 -3.89
CA MET A 114 0.23 11.50 -3.14
C MET A 114 0.52 10.04 -3.44
N ASP A 115 1.20 9.34 -2.53
CA ASP A 115 1.48 7.90 -2.66
C ASP A 115 0.49 7.08 -1.83
N ILE A 116 -0.49 6.45 -2.49
CA ILE A 116 -1.46 5.57 -1.83
C ILE A 116 -1.12 4.12 -2.18
N GLY A 117 -0.26 3.54 -1.38
CA GLY A 117 0.17 2.15 -1.48
C GLY A 117 -0.82 1.16 -0.91
N GLY A 118 -0.38 -0.09 -0.72
CA GLY A 118 -1.24 -1.16 -0.19
C GLY A 118 -1.60 -0.99 1.28
N GLY A 119 -0.78 -0.32 2.09
CA GLY A 119 -1.05 -0.17 3.52
C GLY A 119 -0.72 1.20 4.11
N THR A 120 -0.08 2.08 3.35
CA THR A 120 0.20 3.44 3.80
C THR A 120 -0.21 4.41 2.70
N SER A 121 -0.57 5.60 3.14
CA SER A 121 -0.77 6.74 2.27
C SER A 121 0.15 7.85 2.75
N ASP A 122 1.05 8.28 1.88
CA ASP A 122 2.08 9.25 2.17
C ASP A 122 1.89 10.47 1.27
N PHE A 123 1.91 11.65 1.88
CA PHE A 123 1.69 12.93 1.20
C PHE A 123 2.92 13.80 1.41
N THR A 124 3.45 14.34 0.32
CA THR A 124 4.65 15.19 0.38
C THR A 124 4.41 16.46 -0.42
N VAL A 125 4.63 17.61 0.19
CA VAL A 125 4.67 18.90 -0.49
C VAL A 125 6.13 19.22 -0.81
N MET A 126 6.42 19.56 -2.06
CA MET A 126 7.79 19.84 -2.49
C MET A 126 7.86 20.90 -3.60
N ARG A 127 9.05 21.48 -3.76
CA ARG A 127 9.38 22.38 -4.86
C ARG A 127 10.07 21.60 -5.98
N LEU A 128 9.55 21.72 -7.19
CA LEU A 128 10.09 21.10 -8.40
C LEU A 128 10.68 22.17 -9.31
N SER A 129 11.88 21.91 -9.84
CA SER A 129 12.52 22.74 -10.86
C SER A 129 13.71 21.98 -11.45
N GLU A 130 14.00 22.16 -12.74
CA GLU A 130 15.16 21.54 -13.39
C GLU A 130 16.48 21.90 -12.69
N ARG A 131 16.59 23.12 -12.12
CA ARG A 131 17.77 23.56 -11.35
C ARG A 131 18.05 22.70 -10.10
N TYR A 132 17.03 22.05 -9.56
CA TYR A 132 17.16 21.18 -8.39
C TYR A 132 17.66 19.78 -8.74
N ILE A 133 17.58 19.39 -10.00
CA ILE A 133 18.10 18.10 -10.49
C ILE A 133 19.62 18.02 -10.29
N LYS A 134 20.37 19.14 -10.24
CA LYS A 134 21.82 19.10 -10.02
C LYS A 134 22.23 19.12 -8.54
N LYS A 135 21.29 19.32 -7.60
CA LYS A 135 21.60 19.32 -6.17
C LYS A 135 21.90 17.91 -5.67
N HIS A 136 22.95 17.78 -4.87
CA HIS A 136 23.32 16.50 -4.25
C HIS A 136 22.41 16.15 -3.06
N ASP A 137 21.99 17.16 -2.32
CA ASP A 137 21.01 17.08 -1.23
C ASP A 137 19.74 17.82 -1.65
N ARG A 138 18.61 17.12 -1.55
CA ARG A 138 17.28 17.60 -1.95
C ARG A 138 16.31 17.63 -0.78
N GLN A 139 16.80 17.46 0.44
CA GLN A 139 15.96 17.50 1.64
C GLN A 139 15.23 18.85 1.76
N GLU A 140 15.90 19.96 1.43
CA GLU A 140 15.31 21.31 1.44
C GLU A 140 14.21 21.52 0.39
N ASP A 141 14.16 20.68 -0.65
CA ASP A 141 13.11 20.77 -1.66
C ASP A 141 11.78 20.19 -1.13
N ILE A 142 11.83 19.34 -0.08
CA ILE A 142 10.66 18.81 0.63
C ILE A 142 10.22 19.85 1.68
N LEU A 143 9.04 20.43 1.50
CA LEU A 143 8.48 21.44 2.40
C LEU A 143 7.77 20.80 3.59
N SER A 144 7.08 19.69 3.35
CA SER A 144 6.43 18.90 4.40
C SER A 144 6.16 17.48 3.94
N ASN A 145 5.99 16.58 4.90
CA ASN A 145 5.55 15.22 4.66
C ASN A 145 4.58 14.79 5.77
N ALA A 146 3.56 14.04 5.41
CA ALA A 146 2.64 13.43 6.37
C ALA A 146 2.17 12.07 5.84
N GLY A 147 2.22 11.04 6.68
CA GLY A 147 1.79 9.69 6.35
C GLY A 147 0.63 9.21 7.24
N ILE A 148 -0.18 8.28 6.73
CA ILE A 148 -1.15 7.50 7.53
C ILE A 148 -1.04 6.02 7.24
N ARG A 149 -1.34 5.19 8.25
CA ARG A 149 -1.41 3.73 8.13
C ARG A 149 -2.73 3.26 7.54
N MET A 150 -3.02 3.72 6.32
CA MET A 150 -4.21 3.36 5.56
C MET A 150 -3.86 3.28 4.08
N GLY A 151 -4.39 2.30 3.36
CA GLY A 151 -4.18 2.21 1.93
C GLY A 151 -5.08 1.18 1.25
N GLY A 152 -4.58 0.59 0.17
CA GLY A 152 -5.32 -0.37 -0.66
C GLY A 152 -5.96 -1.54 0.11
N ASN A 153 -5.30 -2.07 1.14
CA ASN A 153 -5.80 -3.16 1.96
C ASN A 153 -6.99 -2.73 2.85
N ASP A 154 -7.03 -1.46 3.28
CA ASP A 154 -8.17 -0.91 4.03
C ASP A 154 -9.38 -0.72 3.11
N PHE A 155 -9.14 -0.37 1.85
CA PHE A 155 -10.18 -0.31 0.84
C PHE A 155 -10.72 -1.71 0.51
N ASP A 156 -9.84 -2.72 0.44
CA ASP A 156 -10.25 -4.13 0.30
C ASP A 156 -11.11 -4.57 1.48
N ARG A 157 -10.68 -4.26 2.70
CA ARG A 157 -11.46 -4.57 3.91
C ARG A 157 -12.81 -3.88 3.92
N ALA A 158 -12.88 -2.60 3.56
CA ALA A 158 -14.15 -1.85 3.49
C ALA A 158 -15.12 -2.49 2.48
N LEU A 159 -14.63 -2.81 1.28
CA LEU A 159 -15.41 -3.52 0.25
C LEU A 159 -15.85 -4.91 0.74
N SER A 160 -14.94 -5.67 1.34
CA SER A 160 -15.18 -7.01 1.87
C SER A 160 -16.29 -6.99 2.92
N MET A 161 -16.16 -6.13 3.93
CA MET A 161 -17.14 -5.98 5.00
C MET A 161 -18.51 -5.53 4.48
N LYS A 162 -18.53 -4.67 3.45
CA LYS A 162 -19.79 -4.14 2.90
C LYS A 162 -20.50 -5.13 1.97
N CYS A 163 -19.76 -5.90 1.18
CA CYS A 163 -20.33 -6.65 0.05
C CYS A 163 -20.13 -8.17 0.12
N PHE A 164 -19.04 -8.66 0.73
CA PHE A 164 -18.72 -10.08 0.76
C PHE A 164 -19.12 -10.74 2.08
N MET A 165 -18.76 -10.14 3.21
CA MET A 165 -19.06 -10.67 4.54
C MET A 165 -20.57 -10.90 4.80
N PRO A 166 -21.51 -10.09 4.27
CA PRO A 166 -22.93 -10.41 4.38
C PRO A 166 -23.31 -11.75 3.77
N LEU A 167 -22.64 -12.19 2.70
CA LEU A 167 -22.86 -13.51 2.09
C LEU A 167 -22.36 -14.68 2.94
N LEU A 168 -21.58 -14.36 3.98
CA LEU A 168 -21.02 -15.29 4.96
C LEU A 168 -21.73 -15.21 6.33
N GLY A 169 -22.75 -14.34 6.45
CA GLY A 169 -23.59 -14.23 7.64
C GLY A 169 -23.34 -12.98 8.48
N LEU A 170 -22.59 -12.00 7.98
CA LEU A 170 -22.50 -10.70 8.65
C LEU A 170 -23.87 -10.03 8.66
N GLY A 171 -24.37 -9.72 9.85
CA GLY A 171 -25.72 -9.16 10.06
C GLY A 171 -26.78 -10.22 10.34
N SER A 172 -26.45 -11.51 10.30
CA SER A 172 -27.34 -12.59 10.73
C SER A 172 -27.57 -12.55 12.24
N LEU A 173 -28.66 -13.18 12.68
CA LEU A 173 -29.01 -13.33 14.09
C LEU A 173 -28.37 -14.59 14.69
N TRP A 174 -28.19 -14.56 16.01
CA TRP A 174 -27.53 -15.57 16.81
C TRP A 174 -28.26 -15.83 18.12
N GLY A 175 -28.44 -17.11 18.44
CA GLY A 175 -29.07 -17.59 19.66
C GLY A 175 -30.59 -17.40 19.70
N CYS A 176 -31.22 -17.99 20.71
CA CYS A 176 -32.68 -17.91 20.90
C CYS A 176 -33.20 -16.50 21.20
N LYS A 177 -32.33 -15.60 21.65
CA LYS A 177 -32.65 -14.19 21.93
C LYS A 177 -32.54 -13.29 20.70
N GLY A 178 -32.10 -13.83 19.54
CA GLY A 178 -31.95 -13.06 18.31
C GLY A 178 -30.93 -11.93 18.43
N LEU A 179 -29.80 -12.17 19.09
CA LEU A 179 -28.70 -11.19 19.14
C LEU A 179 -28.00 -11.13 17.79
N GLY A 180 -27.26 -10.05 17.50
CA GLY A 180 -26.42 -10.02 16.30
C GLY A 180 -25.31 -11.07 16.39
N PHE A 181 -25.07 -11.79 15.30
CA PHE A 181 -23.93 -12.70 15.21
C PHE A 181 -22.62 -11.91 15.40
N PRO A 182 -21.66 -12.41 16.20
CA PRO A 182 -20.42 -11.67 16.48
C PRO A 182 -19.67 -11.24 15.23
N ILE A 183 -19.22 -9.98 15.20
CA ILE A 183 -18.54 -9.39 14.04
C ILE A 183 -17.09 -9.89 13.86
N THR A 184 -16.46 -10.36 14.94
CA THR A 184 -15.02 -10.66 14.98
C THR A 184 -14.56 -11.60 13.86
N PRO A 185 -15.23 -12.74 13.56
CA PRO A 185 -14.78 -13.62 12.48
C PRO A 185 -14.77 -12.97 11.10
N PHE A 186 -15.71 -12.08 10.82
CA PHE A 186 -15.76 -11.35 9.56
C PHE A 186 -14.65 -10.31 9.47
N PHE A 187 -14.39 -9.60 10.57
CA PHE A 187 -13.30 -8.64 10.63
C PHE A 187 -11.94 -9.33 10.46
N ASP A 188 -11.70 -10.42 11.18
CA ASP A 188 -10.45 -11.19 11.08
C ASP A 188 -10.24 -11.74 9.66
N LEU A 189 -11.30 -12.24 9.01
CA LEU A 189 -11.24 -12.75 7.64
C LEU A 189 -10.96 -11.64 6.62
N SER A 190 -11.49 -10.44 6.87
CA SER A 190 -11.28 -9.26 6.02
C SER A 190 -9.89 -8.63 6.17
N GLU A 191 -9.07 -9.09 7.12
CA GLU A 191 -7.74 -8.56 7.41
C GLU A 191 -6.66 -9.60 7.11
N LEU A 192 -5.93 -9.43 5.99
CA LEU A 192 -4.92 -10.37 5.49
C LEU A 192 -3.91 -10.85 6.56
N SER A 193 -3.52 -9.98 7.50
CA SER A 193 -2.61 -10.31 8.60
C SER A 193 -3.18 -11.27 9.64
N LYS A 194 -4.52 -11.37 9.76
CA LYS A 194 -5.21 -12.16 10.77
C LYS A 194 -5.71 -13.50 10.26
N ILE A 195 -5.89 -13.64 8.95
CA ILE A 195 -6.40 -14.88 8.31
C ILE A 195 -5.67 -16.13 8.82
N GLN A 196 -4.32 -16.10 8.89
CA GLN A 196 -3.55 -17.26 9.34
C GLN A 196 -3.90 -17.72 10.76
N SER A 197 -4.25 -16.79 11.65
CA SER A 197 -4.62 -17.12 13.03
C SER A 197 -5.98 -17.82 13.12
N MET A 198 -6.84 -17.62 12.13
CA MET A 198 -8.14 -18.27 12.02
C MET A 198 -8.01 -19.76 11.70
N TYR A 199 -6.88 -20.19 11.13
CA TYR A 199 -6.63 -21.60 10.79
C TYR A 199 -6.18 -22.45 11.97
N THR A 200 -5.99 -21.85 13.14
CA THR A 200 -5.65 -22.60 14.35
C THR A 200 -6.82 -23.50 14.76
N GLN A 201 -6.51 -24.70 15.28
CA GLN A 201 -7.54 -25.65 15.74
C GLN A 201 -8.46 -25.07 16.82
N LYS A 202 -7.89 -24.21 17.69
CA LYS A 202 -8.67 -23.47 18.69
C LYS A 202 -9.71 -22.58 18.02
N TYR A 203 -9.30 -21.76 17.06
CA TYR A 203 -10.22 -20.85 16.36
C TYR A 203 -11.28 -21.64 15.58
N LYS A 204 -10.89 -22.68 14.83
CA LYS A 204 -11.83 -23.56 14.11
C LYS A 204 -12.89 -24.15 15.05
N ARG A 205 -12.49 -24.65 16.23
CA ARG A 205 -13.41 -25.18 17.24
C ARG A 205 -14.36 -24.11 17.79
N ASP A 206 -13.83 -22.97 18.18
CA ASP A 206 -14.61 -21.88 18.77
C ASP A 206 -15.61 -21.31 17.73
N LEU A 207 -15.21 -21.24 16.46
CA LEU A 207 -16.08 -20.86 15.34
C LEU A 207 -17.21 -21.87 15.12
N ARG A 208 -16.95 -23.18 15.14
CA ARG A 208 -18.01 -24.21 15.04
C ARG A 208 -19.04 -24.07 16.15
N GLN A 209 -18.59 -23.82 17.38
CA GLN A 209 -19.49 -23.62 18.51
C GLN A 209 -20.38 -22.39 18.30
N LEU A 210 -19.81 -21.30 17.78
CA LEU A 210 -20.55 -20.08 17.50
C LEU A 210 -21.62 -20.30 16.42
N ILE A 211 -21.25 -20.96 15.33
CA ILE A 211 -22.13 -21.26 14.18
C ILE A 211 -23.25 -22.24 14.55
N GLY A 212 -22.99 -23.16 15.49
CA GLY A 212 -24.01 -24.10 15.98
C GLY A 212 -25.28 -23.43 16.51
N GLN A 213 -25.17 -22.19 17.02
CA GLN A 213 -26.27 -21.38 17.53
C GLN A 213 -26.73 -20.26 16.58
N SER A 214 -26.17 -20.21 15.36
CA SER A 214 -26.59 -19.25 14.33
C SER A 214 -28.02 -19.54 13.86
N ASN A 215 -28.79 -18.48 13.64
CA ASN A 215 -30.11 -18.56 13.04
C ASN A 215 -30.04 -18.69 11.51
N ASP A 216 -28.94 -18.23 10.89
CA ASP A 216 -28.71 -18.35 9.45
C ASP A 216 -27.55 -19.32 9.18
N LYS A 217 -27.87 -20.61 9.23
CA LYS A 217 -26.87 -21.67 9.07
C LYS A 217 -26.30 -21.74 7.66
N VAL A 218 -27.06 -21.34 6.63
CA VAL A 218 -26.55 -21.38 5.25
C VAL A 218 -25.41 -20.39 5.11
N LEU A 219 -25.64 -19.12 5.48
CA LEU A 219 -24.60 -18.10 5.34
C LEU A 219 -23.42 -18.39 6.27
N THR A 220 -23.68 -18.72 7.54
CA THR A 220 -22.60 -18.95 8.50
C THR A 220 -21.79 -20.23 8.24
N ASN A 221 -22.36 -21.25 7.60
CA ASN A 221 -21.58 -22.41 7.15
C ASN A 221 -20.60 -22.06 6.02
N ARG A 222 -20.91 -21.07 5.18
CA ARG A 222 -19.94 -20.55 4.18
C ARG A 222 -18.73 -19.92 4.85
N LEU A 223 -18.92 -19.20 5.96
CA LEU A 223 -17.79 -18.71 6.76
C LEU A 223 -16.96 -19.89 7.30
N LEU A 224 -17.62 -20.93 7.79
CA LEU A 224 -16.91 -22.12 8.31
C LEU A 224 -16.09 -22.81 7.23
N SER A 225 -16.66 -23.05 6.04
CA SER A 225 -15.97 -23.75 4.95
C SER A 225 -14.68 -23.02 4.54
N ILE A 226 -14.74 -21.69 4.40
CA ILE A 226 -13.56 -20.86 4.08
C ILE A 226 -12.45 -21.02 5.11
N VAL A 227 -12.79 -21.10 6.40
CA VAL A 227 -11.81 -21.23 7.48
C VAL A 227 -11.29 -22.67 7.59
N GLU A 228 -12.15 -23.66 7.39
CA GLU A 228 -11.77 -25.08 7.44
C GLU A 228 -10.86 -25.46 6.28
N GLU A 229 -11.19 -25.01 5.07
CA GLU A 229 -10.45 -25.24 3.82
C GLU A 229 -9.31 -24.25 3.57
N GLU A 230 -9.11 -23.30 4.50
CA GLU A 230 -8.00 -22.33 4.47
C GLU A 230 -8.00 -21.41 3.22
N GLN A 231 -9.20 -21.06 2.74
CA GLN A 231 -9.43 -20.28 1.52
C GLN A 231 -9.62 -18.77 1.77
N GLY A 232 -9.33 -18.30 2.98
CA GLY A 232 -9.46 -16.88 3.33
C GLY A 232 -8.62 -15.95 2.45
N HIS A 233 -7.41 -16.39 2.08
CA HIS A 233 -6.56 -15.64 1.14
C HIS A 233 -7.16 -15.60 -0.27
N THR A 234 -7.77 -16.69 -0.74
CA THR A 234 -8.47 -16.74 -2.02
C THR A 234 -9.61 -15.73 -2.06
N LEU A 235 -10.44 -15.69 -1.00
CA LEU A 235 -11.52 -14.70 -0.88
C LEU A 235 -10.97 -13.28 -0.97
N MET A 236 -9.93 -12.95 -0.21
CA MET A 236 -9.38 -11.59 -0.19
C MET A 236 -8.69 -11.20 -1.51
N SER A 237 -8.11 -12.16 -2.25
CA SER A 237 -7.62 -11.92 -3.61
C SER A 237 -8.76 -11.58 -4.57
N ILE A 238 -9.91 -12.25 -4.47
CA ILE A 238 -11.10 -11.95 -5.27
C ILE A 238 -11.66 -10.56 -4.93
N VAL A 239 -11.68 -10.20 -3.64
CA VAL A 239 -12.07 -8.85 -3.19
C VAL A 239 -11.17 -7.78 -3.82
N GLU A 240 -9.86 -7.98 -3.76
CA GLU A 240 -8.89 -7.03 -4.33
C GLU A 240 -9.04 -6.91 -5.84
N GLU A 241 -9.23 -8.02 -6.55
CA GLU A 241 -9.47 -8.01 -7.98
C GLU A 241 -10.76 -7.27 -8.33
N ALA A 242 -11.83 -7.49 -7.55
CA ALA A 242 -13.08 -6.76 -7.73
C ALA A 242 -12.91 -5.26 -7.52
N LYS A 243 -12.16 -4.82 -6.49
CA LYS A 243 -11.80 -3.41 -6.27
C LYS A 243 -11.06 -2.82 -7.47
N ILE A 244 -10.08 -3.55 -8.00
CA ILE A 244 -9.31 -3.12 -9.18
C ILE A 244 -10.25 -2.97 -10.39
N ARG A 245 -11.12 -3.95 -10.65
CA ARG A 245 -12.12 -3.89 -11.73
C ARG A 245 -13.09 -2.72 -11.55
N LEU A 246 -13.56 -2.44 -10.34
CA LEU A 246 -14.41 -1.29 -10.03
C LEU A 246 -13.71 0.06 -10.26
N SER A 247 -12.39 0.10 -10.30
CA SER A 247 -11.65 1.32 -10.67
C SER A 247 -11.78 1.63 -12.18
N ALA A 248 -12.02 0.61 -13.01
CA ALA A 248 -12.22 0.75 -14.46
C ALA A 248 -13.70 0.73 -14.86
N CYS A 249 -14.53 -0.11 -14.23
CA CYS A 249 -15.94 -0.33 -14.57
C CYS A 249 -16.86 0.15 -13.45
N GLU A 250 -18.09 0.57 -13.78
CA GLU A 250 -19.09 0.96 -12.76
C GLU A 250 -19.65 -0.25 -12.00
N GLN A 251 -19.67 -1.41 -12.63
CA GLN A 251 -20.17 -2.65 -12.05
C GLN A 251 -19.25 -3.81 -12.40
N THR A 252 -19.19 -4.80 -11.52
CA THR A 252 -18.52 -6.08 -11.76
C THR A 252 -19.23 -7.17 -10.99
N THR A 253 -19.03 -8.42 -11.41
CA THR A 253 -19.44 -9.59 -10.64
C THR A 253 -18.18 -10.34 -10.21
N ALA A 254 -18.15 -10.81 -8.97
CA ALA A 254 -17.13 -11.71 -8.47
C ALA A 254 -17.73 -13.10 -8.27
N ASP A 255 -17.04 -14.11 -8.80
CA ASP A 255 -17.39 -15.51 -8.64
C ASP A 255 -16.88 -16.02 -7.30
N LEU A 256 -17.77 -16.69 -6.55
CA LEU A 256 -17.53 -17.27 -5.24
C LEU A 256 -17.90 -18.77 -5.24
N SER A 257 -17.92 -19.39 -6.43
CA SER A 257 -18.21 -20.82 -6.65
C SER A 257 -17.36 -21.78 -5.81
N PHE A 258 -16.15 -21.33 -5.42
CA PHE A 258 -15.26 -22.08 -4.53
C PHE A 258 -15.81 -22.24 -3.10
N ILE A 259 -16.77 -21.40 -2.68
CA ILE A 259 -17.43 -21.46 -1.38
C ILE A 259 -18.73 -22.28 -1.46
N GLU A 260 -19.54 -21.99 -2.48
CA GLU A 260 -20.82 -22.65 -2.75
C GLU A 260 -21.10 -22.54 -4.25
N ALA A 261 -21.59 -23.63 -4.86
CA ALA A 261 -21.89 -23.65 -6.29
C ALA A 261 -22.81 -22.49 -6.69
N ASP A 262 -22.50 -21.85 -7.83
CA ASP A 262 -23.22 -20.70 -8.40
C ASP A 262 -23.27 -19.44 -7.51
N LEU A 263 -22.54 -19.41 -6.38
CA LEU A 263 -22.45 -18.22 -5.55
C LEU A 263 -21.66 -17.12 -6.26
N GLN A 264 -22.27 -15.96 -6.38
CA GLN A 264 -21.66 -14.78 -6.99
C GLN A 264 -22.11 -13.52 -6.26
N VAL A 265 -21.27 -12.48 -6.32
CA VAL A 265 -21.62 -11.17 -5.78
C VAL A 265 -21.55 -10.11 -6.87
N ARG A 266 -22.68 -9.42 -7.10
CA ARG A 266 -22.73 -8.25 -7.96
C ARG A 266 -22.32 -7.02 -7.16
N LEU A 267 -21.34 -6.30 -7.67
CA LEU A 267 -20.72 -5.16 -7.04
C LEU A 267 -20.93 -3.92 -7.90
N ASP A 268 -21.11 -2.79 -7.22
CA ASP A 268 -21.35 -1.50 -7.82
C ASP A 268 -20.37 -0.48 -7.23
N ARG A 269 -19.80 0.37 -8.11
CA ARG A 269 -18.79 1.36 -7.73
C ARG A 269 -19.32 2.33 -6.69
N ALA A 270 -20.58 2.78 -6.79
CA ALA A 270 -21.15 3.71 -5.84
C ALA A 270 -21.20 3.10 -4.43
N LYS A 271 -21.64 1.83 -4.31
CA LYS A 271 -21.63 1.12 -3.02
C LYS A 271 -20.23 0.92 -2.44
N PHE A 272 -19.25 0.68 -3.31
CA PHE A 272 -17.85 0.60 -2.90
C PHE A 272 -17.36 1.96 -2.39
N GLU A 273 -17.58 3.03 -3.15
CA GLU A 273 -17.18 4.39 -2.79
C GLU A 273 -17.84 4.86 -1.47
N ASP A 274 -19.12 4.53 -1.26
CA ASP A 274 -19.83 4.78 0.00
C ASP A 274 -19.15 4.09 1.19
N SER A 275 -18.60 2.88 0.99
CA SER A 275 -17.90 2.14 2.03
C SER A 275 -16.57 2.79 2.45
N LEU A 276 -16.02 3.68 1.62
CA LEU A 276 -14.72 4.31 1.84
C LEU A 276 -14.80 5.60 2.68
N HIS A 277 -15.99 6.09 3.05
CA HIS A 277 -16.17 7.40 3.66
C HIS A 277 -15.18 7.70 4.80
N GLY A 278 -15.08 6.84 5.81
CA GLY A 278 -14.14 7.05 6.92
C GLY A 278 -12.65 6.99 6.53
N CYS A 279 -12.32 6.22 5.50
CA CYS A 279 -10.95 6.16 4.97
C CYS A 279 -10.59 7.48 4.26
N ILE A 280 -11.53 7.96 3.45
CA ILE A 280 -11.41 9.21 2.72
C ILE A 280 -11.27 10.40 3.66
N GLU A 281 -12.11 10.49 4.70
CA GLU A 281 -12.01 11.58 5.67
C GLU A 281 -10.62 11.63 6.34
N SER A 282 -10.06 10.46 6.66
CA SER A 282 -8.74 10.35 7.26
C SER A 282 -7.64 10.81 6.29
N ILE A 283 -7.74 10.41 5.01
CA ILE A 283 -6.83 10.86 3.94
C ILE A 283 -6.90 12.38 3.77
N GLN A 284 -8.09 12.97 3.68
CA GLN A 284 -8.28 14.41 3.52
C GLN A 284 -7.72 15.20 4.72
N LYS A 285 -7.94 14.72 5.94
CA LYS A 285 -7.35 15.33 7.15
C LYS A 285 -5.84 15.38 7.08
N THR A 286 -5.20 14.31 6.61
CA THR A 286 -3.74 14.25 6.49
C THR A 286 -3.20 15.12 5.36
N ILE A 287 -3.87 15.16 4.20
CA ILE A 287 -3.52 16.08 3.13
C ILE A 287 -3.56 17.53 3.65
N ASN A 288 -4.63 17.91 4.35
CA ASN A 288 -4.77 19.24 4.93
C ASN A 288 -3.67 19.54 5.96
N ALA A 289 -3.35 18.59 6.84
CA ALA A 289 -2.25 18.74 7.80
C ALA A 289 -0.91 18.94 7.11
N CYS A 290 -0.65 18.20 6.02
CA CYS A 290 0.56 18.31 5.21
C CYS A 290 0.69 19.70 4.55
N ILE A 291 -0.41 20.21 3.98
CA ILE A 291 -0.47 21.55 3.37
C ILE A 291 -0.25 22.65 4.41
N VAL A 292 -0.89 22.55 5.58
CA VAL A 292 -0.70 23.50 6.69
C VAL A 292 0.74 23.50 7.18
N MET A 293 1.36 22.32 7.31
CA MET A 293 2.77 22.19 7.72
C MET A 293 3.73 22.83 6.71
N ALA A 294 3.43 22.74 5.40
CA ALA A 294 4.21 23.42 4.37
C ALA A 294 4.01 24.94 4.34
N GLY A 295 2.99 25.47 5.03
CA GLY A 295 2.68 26.90 5.04
C GLY A 295 2.16 27.44 3.72
N ILE A 296 1.54 26.60 2.88
CA ILE A 296 1.00 26.99 1.57
C ILE A 296 -0.53 26.86 1.53
N LYS A 297 -1.17 27.47 0.53
CA LYS A 297 -2.58 27.20 0.21
C LYS A 297 -2.71 26.12 -0.87
N THR A 298 -3.85 25.44 -0.88
CA THR A 298 -4.16 24.43 -1.91
C THR A 298 -4.16 24.99 -3.33
N ASP A 299 -4.55 26.26 -3.50
CA ASP A 299 -4.60 26.94 -4.80
C ASP A 299 -3.21 27.28 -5.37
N GLU A 300 -2.17 27.25 -4.54
CA GLU A 300 -0.78 27.49 -4.95
C GLU A 300 -0.12 26.22 -5.52
N VAL A 301 -0.74 25.05 -5.34
CA VAL A 301 -0.24 23.78 -5.87
C VAL A 301 -0.44 23.76 -7.39
N ALA A 302 0.66 23.66 -8.13
CA ALA A 302 0.65 23.65 -9.58
C ALA A 302 0.61 22.23 -10.17
N LEU A 303 1.11 21.23 -9.44
CA LEU A 303 1.14 19.83 -9.88
C LEU A 303 0.77 18.89 -8.73
N VAL A 304 -0.04 17.88 -9.01
CA VAL A 304 -0.24 16.72 -8.14
C VAL A 304 0.23 15.46 -8.86
N ILE A 305 1.12 14.71 -8.22
CA ILE A 305 1.65 13.45 -8.74
C ILE A 305 1.01 12.31 -7.96
N LEU A 306 0.23 11.49 -8.65
CA LEU A 306 -0.44 10.33 -8.06
C LEU A 306 0.45 9.08 -8.22
N THR A 307 0.80 8.46 -7.09
CA THR A 307 1.59 7.23 -7.01
C THR A 307 0.86 6.18 -6.16
N GLY A 308 1.14 4.91 -6.43
CA GLY A 308 0.53 3.79 -5.73
C GLY A 308 -0.83 3.39 -6.31
N GLY A 309 -1.13 2.09 -6.28
CA GLY A 309 -2.33 1.53 -6.91
C GLY A 309 -3.65 2.05 -6.35
N GLY A 310 -3.67 2.52 -5.10
CA GLY A 310 -4.88 3.09 -4.48
C GLY A 310 -5.34 4.39 -5.13
N THR A 311 -4.45 5.14 -5.78
CA THR A 311 -4.80 6.38 -6.50
C THR A 311 -5.58 6.14 -7.80
N ALA A 312 -5.67 4.90 -8.27
CA ALA A 312 -6.48 4.54 -9.44
C ALA A 312 -7.99 4.59 -9.15
N ILE A 313 -8.41 4.62 -7.88
CA ILE A 313 -9.82 4.68 -7.50
C ILE A 313 -10.43 6.03 -7.94
N PRO A 314 -11.55 6.04 -8.70
CA PRO A 314 -12.15 7.27 -9.20
C PRO A 314 -12.50 8.30 -8.12
N LEU A 315 -13.04 7.86 -6.97
CA LEU A 315 -13.29 8.73 -5.82
C LEU A 315 -12.04 9.49 -5.34
N ILE A 316 -10.88 8.83 -5.29
CA ILE A 316 -9.62 9.48 -4.89
C ILE A 316 -9.26 10.58 -5.88
N GLN A 317 -9.33 10.30 -7.19
CA GLN A 317 -9.03 11.31 -8.21
C GLN A 317 -10.01 12.49 -8.16
N GLN A 318 -11.29 12.23 -7.91
CA GLN A 318 -12.29 13.27 -7.77
C GLN A 318 -12.00 14.16 -6.56
N ILE A 319 -11.59 13.58 -5.45
CA ILE A 319 -11.20 14.33 -4.25
C ILE A 319 -9.95 15.14 -4.50
N THR A 320 -8.93 14.55 -5.14
CA THR A 320 -7.72 15.29 -5.53
C THR A 320 -8.06 16.51 -6.39
N ARG A 321 -8.91 16.37 -7.42
CA ARG A 321 -9.35 17.49 -8.27
C ARG A 321 -10.10 18.56 -7.48
N ARG A 322 -10.89 18.17 -6.49
CA ARG A 322 -11.63 19.12 -5.63
C ARG A 322 -10.71 19.84 -4.65
N THR A 323 -9.73 19.14 -4.10
CA THR A 323 -8.77 19.69 -3.14
C THR A 323 -7.76 20.61 -3.83
N PHE A 324 -7.34 20.29 -5.06
CA PHE A 324 -6.35 21.05 -5.82
C PHE A 324 -6.92 21.48 -7.18
N PRO A 325 -7.85 22.46 -7.21
CA PRO A 325 -8.61 22.79 -8.42
C PRO A 325 -7.78 23.39 -9.56
N HIS A 326 -6.62 23.97 -9.26
CA HIS A 326 -5.73 24.60 -10.25
C HIS A 326 -4.52 23.75 -10.61
N ALA A 327 -4.33 22.61 -9.94
CA ALA A 327 -3.17 21.77 -10.18
C ALA A 327 -3.37 20.89 -11.42
N GLU A 328 -2.30 20.76 -12.21
CA GLU A 328 -2.18 19.66 -13.16
C GLU A 328 -2.13 18.34 -12.37
N ILE A 329 -2.84 17.30 -12.82
CA ILE A 329 -2.80 15.98 -12.18
C ILE A 329 -2.06 15.03 -13.10
N SER A 330 -0.93 14.52 -12.63
CA SER A 330 -0.20 13.45 -13.29
C SER A 330 -0.62 12.09 -12.73
N ASP A 331 -1.08 11.22 -13.63
CA ASP A 331 -1.55 9.88 -13.30
C ASP A 331 -1.05 8.79 -14.27
N GLY A 332 -0.14 9.14 -15.19
CA GLY A 332 0.28 8.29 -16.31
C GLY A 332 1.18 7.11 -15.92
N ASN A 333 1.76 7.09 -14.71
CA ASN A 333 2.66 6.01 -14.30
C ASN A 333 2.59 5.64 -12.80
N ARG A 334 1.37 5.47 -12.26
CA ARG A 334 1.10 5.28 -10.82
C ARG A 334 1.89 4.14 -10.15
N LEU A 335 2.17 3.06 -10.87
CA LEU A 335 2.80 1.85 -10.31
C LEU A 335 4.33 1.80 -10.48
N SER A 336 4.88 2.55 -11.43
CA SER A 336 6.33 2.50 -11.72
C SER A 336 7.04 3.85 -11.64
N SER A 337 6.32 4.94 -11.33
CA SER A 337 6.88 6.30 -11.23
C SER A 337 8.12 6.37 -10.34
N VAL A 338 8.05 5.79 -9.14
CA VAL A 338 9.18 5.75 -8.21
C VAL A 338 10.35 4.97 -8.81
N GLY A 339 10.12 3.74 -9.27
CA GLY A 339 11.18 2.90 -9.84
C GLY A 339 11.84 3.51 -11.07
N PHE A 340 11.05 4.08 -11.97
CA PHE A 340 11.54 4.80 -13.15
C PHE A 340 12.34 6.04 -12.75
N GLY A 341 11.84 6.83 -11.79
CA GLY A 341 12.54 8.00 -11.27
C GLY A 341 13.89 7.66 -10.62
N LEU A 342 13.96 6.56 -9.86
CA LEU A 342 15.21 6.05 -9.30
C LEU A 342 16.18 5.63 -10.41
N ALA A 343 15.70 4.99 -11.47
CA ALA A 343 16.53 4.63 -12.62
C ALA A 343 17.04 5.87 -13.38
N CYS A 344 16.22 6.92 -13.52
CA CYS A 344 16.64 8.20 -14.09
C CYS A 344 17.70 8.89 -13.22
N ASP A 345 17.52 8.88 -11.89
CA ASP A 345 18.49 9.41 -10.93
C ASP A 345 19.83 8.63 -11.00
N ALA A 346 19.75 7.30 -11.08
CA ALA A 346 20.90 6.42 -11.24
C ALA A 346 21.67 6.72 -12.53
N ARG A 347 20.97 6.86 -13.66
CA ARG A 347 21.58 7.23 -14.95
C ARG A 347 22.28 8.58 -14.84
N ARG A 348 21.62 9.60 -14.27
CA ARG A 348 22.21 10.94 -14.09
C ARG A 348 23.48 10.87 -13.24
N TYR A 349 23.44 10.15 -12.11
CA TYR A 349 24.53 10.15 -11.13
C TYR A 349 25.71 9.28 -11.56
N TYR A 350 25.46 8.05 -12.01
CA TYR A 350 26.53 7.09 -12.33
C TYR A 350 27.02 7.14 -13.78
N LEU A 351 26.18 7.57 -14.72
CA LEU A 351 26.54 7.61 -16.15
C LEU A 351 26.74 9.03 -16.69
N GLY A 352 26.37 10.05 -15.91
CA GLY A 352 26.35 11.45 -16.36
C GLY A 352 25.16 11.75 -17.27
N ALA A 353 24.63 12.96 -17.20
CA ALA A 353 23.66 13.45 -18.18
C ALA A 353 24.43 13.87 -19.45
N ASN A 354 24.24 13.14 -20.55
CA ASN A 354 24.52 13.69 -21.88
C ASN A 354 23.40 14.61 -22.30
#